data_AF-A0A421AWB6-F1
#
_entry.id   AF-A0A421AWB6-F1
#
_cell.length_a   1.000
_cell.length_b   1.000
_cell.length_c   1.000
_cell.angle_alpha   90.00
_cell.angle_beta   90.00
_cell.angle_gamma   90.00
#
_symmetry.space_group_name_H-M   'P 1'
#
loop_
_entity.id
_entity.type
_entity.pdbx_description
1 polymer ?
#
loop_
_entity_poly.entity_id
_entity_poly.type
_entity_poly.pdbx_seq_one_letter_code
_entity_poly.pdbx_strand_id
1 'polypeptide(L)' 'VTGSGDNLKVNDANVICGGVKTANATVYLIDSVLMPKS' A
#
# COMPACT_ATOMS: atom_id res chain seq x y z
N VAL A 1 -5.95 4.73 -0.62
CA VAL A 1 -5.93 3.55 0.26
C VAL A 1 -7.35 3.33 0.72
N THR A 2 -7.91 2.14 0.52
CA THR A 2 -9.26 1.77 0.97
C THR A 2 -9.17 0.60 1.96
N GLY A 3 -10.07 0.54 2.95
CA GLY A 3 -10.10 -0.52 3.97
C GLY A 3 -9.76 -0.05 5.39
N SER A 4 -9.86 -0.95 6.36
CA SER A 4 -9.61 -0.72 7.79
C SER A 4 -8.94 -1.94 8.43
N GLY A 5 -8.14 -1.71 9.49
CA GLY A 5 -7.35 -2.76 10.13
C GLY A 5 -6.33 -3.38 9.18
N ASP A 6 -6.29 -4.70 9.13
CA ASP A 6 -5.38 -5.48 8.27
C ASP A 6 -5.83 -5.53 6.80
N ASN A 7 -7.03 -5.06 6.48
CA ASN A 7 -7.64 -5.21 5.16
C ASN A 7 -7.44 -3.97 4.26
N LEU A 8 -6.24 -3.41 4.28
CA LEU A 8 -5.90 -2.22 3.49
C LEU A 8 -5.57 -2.60 2.05
N LYS A 9 -6.04 -1.79 1.11
CA LYS A 9 -5.79 -1.95 -0.33
C LYS A 9 -5.39 -0.64 -1.01
N VAL A 10 -4.60 -0.76 -2.07
CA VAL A 10 -4.27 0.33 -2.99
C VAL A 10 -4.58 -0.12 -4.41
N ASN A 11 -5.60 0.48 -5.02
CA ASN A 11 -6.22 -0.04 -6.24
C ASN A 11 -6.60 -1.52 -6.01
N ASP A 12 -6.16 -2.42 -6.90
CA ASP A 12 -6.45 -3.85 -6.79
C ASP A 12 -5.44 -4.63 -5.94
N ALA A 13 -4.33 -4.00 -5.53
CA ALA A 13 -3.27 -4.63 -4.73
C ALA A 13 -3.59 -4.62 -3.23
N ASN A 14 -3.29 -5.73 -2.54
CA ASN A 14 -3.44 -5.82 -1.09
C ASN A 14 -2.19 -5.27 -0.39
N VAL A 15 -2.39 -4.54 0.71
CA VAL A 15 -1.30 -4.09 1.58
C VAL A 15 -0.97 -5.20 2.56
N ILE A 16 0.25 -5.73 2.49
CA ILE A 16 0.75 -6.80 3.35
C ILE A 16 1.34 -6.24 4.65
N CYS A 17 2.01 -5.10 4.55
CA CYS A 17 2.57 -4.38 5.69
C CYS A 17 2.49 -2.87 5.41
N GLY A 18 1.70 -2.14 6.19
CA GLY A 18 1.46 -0.72 5.99
C GLY A 18 2.10 0.15 7.05
N GLY A 19 2.36 1.41 6.70
CA GLY A 19 2.64 2.44 7.71
C GLY A 19 4.07 2.47 8.24
N VAL A 20 5.03 1.80 7.60
CA VAL A 20 6.43 1.81 8.03
C VAL A 20 7.01 3.21 7.84
N LYS A 21 7.34 3.88 8.95
CA LYS A 21 7.92 5.22 8.93
C LYS A 21 9.40 5.16 8.56
N THR A 22 9.78 5.95 7.56
CA THR A 22 11.16 6.25 7.24
C THR A 22 11.41 7.74 7.48
N ALA A 23 12.65 8.21 7.31
CA ALA A 23 12.99 9.61 7.56
C ALA A 23 12.14 10.62 6.75
N ASN A 24 11.76 10.25 5.52
CA ASN A 24 11.14 11.17 4.57
C ASN A 24 9.80 10.68 4.01
N ALA A 25 9.37 9.47 4.35
CA ALA A 25 8.20 8.86 3.75
C ALA A 25 7.54 7.83 4.67
N THR A 26 6.39 7.35 4.23
CA THR A 26 5.75 6.16 4.79
C THR A 26 5.76 5.08 3.71
N VAL A 27 6.31 3.92 4.04
CA VAL A 27 6.40 2.76 3.13
C VAL A 27 5.21 1.83 3.37
N TYR A 28 4.66 1.32 2.28
CA TYR A 28 3.63 0.30 2.25
C TYR A 28 4.10 -0.83 1.33
N LEU A 29 4.12 -2.05 1.86
CA LEU A 29 4.42 -3.25 1.10
C LEU A 29 3.11 -3.82 0.53
N ILE A 30 3.09 -4.07 -0.79
CA ILE A 30 1.93 -4.60 -1.51
C ILE A 30 2.27 -5.90 -2.26
N ASP A 31 1.26 -6.69 -2.60
CA ASP A 31 1.43 -8.01 -3.24
C ASP A 31 1.47 -7.98 -4.77
N SER A 32 1.21 -6.83 -5.40
CA SER A 32 1.07 -6.69 -6.84
C SER A 32 1.75 -5.43 -7.36
N VAL A 33 2.32 -5.49 -8.57
CA VAL A 33 2.93 -4.32 -9.22
C VAL A 33 1.84 -3.40 -9.75
N LEU A 34 1.91 -2.11 -9.38
CA LEU A 34 1.03 -1.08 -9.93
C LEU A 34 1.64 -0.45 -11.18
N MET A 35 0.83 -0.28 -12.22
CA MET A 35 1.22 0.40 -13.45
C MET A 35 0.68 1.84 -13.44
N PRO A 36 1.43 2.83 -13.97
CA PRO A 36 0.94 4.19 -14.17
C PRO A 36 -0.28 4.21 -15.09
N LYS A 37 -1.22 5.12 -14.84
CA LYS A 37 -2.28 5.42 -15.82
C LYS A 37 -1.71 6.31 -16.91
N SER A 38 -2.09 6.03 -18.16
CA SER A 38 -1.82 6.89 -19.32
C SER A 38 -2.71 8.13 -19.33
#